data_AF-E2B4X0-F1
#
_entry.id   AF-E2B4X0-F1
#
_cell.length_a   1.000
_cell.length_b   1.000
_cell.length_c   1.000
_cell.angle_alpha   90.00
_cell.angle_beta   90.00
_cell.angle_gamma   90.00
#
_symmetry.space_group_name_H-M   'P 1'
#
loop_
_entity.id
_entity.type
_entity.pdbx_description
1 polymer ?
#
loop_
_entity_poly.entity_id
_entity_poly.type
_entity_poly.pdbx_seq_one_letter_code
_entity_poly.pdbx_strand_id
1 'polypeptide(L)'
;CQANHEGSSGKMEVDAVVEMFERSETLHGLKYANYIGDGDSKTFKGIMDKNPYDNFEVQNKECIDHVQKRMGTRLRNLEKK
;
A
#
# COMPACT_ATOMS: atom_id res chain seq x y z
N CYS A 1 -12.70 -16.15 18.28
CA CYS A 1 -12.42 -15.40 17.04
C CYS A 1 -12.82 -16.23 15.84
N GLN A 2 -13.47 -15.61 14.86
CA GLN A 2 -13.63 -16.19 13.52
C GLN A 2 -12.46 -15.70 12.65
N ALA A 3 -11.81 -16.59 11.91
CA ALA A 3 -10.77 -16.20 10.96
C ALA A 3 -11.41 -15.59 9.71
N ASN A 4 -10.90 -14.45 9.26
CA ASN A 4 -11.40 -13.70 8.10
C ASN A 4 -10.38 -13.64 6.95
N HIS A 5 -9.22 -14.30 7.10
CA HIS A 5 -8.16 -14.36 6.09
C HIS A 5 -7.35 -15.64 6.27
N GLU A 6 -6.90 -16.22 5.16
CA GLU A 6 -5.98 -17.35 5.12
C GLU A 6 -4.67 -16.93 4.45
N GLY A 7 -3.55 -17.10 5.16
CA GLY A 7 -2.23 -16.73 4.63
C GLY A 7 -1.29 -16.16 5.69
N SER A 8 -0.20 -15.56 5.23
CA SER A 8 0.74 -14.86 6.11
C SER A 8 0.21 -13.49 6.52
N SER A 9 0.69 -12.97 7.65
CA SER A 9 0.33 -11.62 8.10
C SER A 9 0.61 -10.54 7.05
N GLY A 10 1.67 -10.68 6.24
CA GLY A 10 1.97 -9.73 5.17
C GLY A 10 1.02 -9.86 3.98
N LYS A 11 0.47 -11.04 3.72
CA LYS A 11 -0.52 -11.24 2.66
C LYS A 11 -1.88 -10.62 3.02
N MET A 12 -2.22 -10.61 4.31
CA MET A 12 -3.45 -10.00 4.81
C MET A 12 -3.60 -8.54 4.38
N GLU A 13 -2.52 -7.76 4.45
CA GLU A 13 -2.53 -6.35 4.03
C GLU A 13 -2.75 -6.22 2.52
N VAL A 14 -2.04 -7.01 1.72
CA VAL A 14 -2.15 -7.01 0.26
C VAL A 14 -3.59 -7.33 -0.16
N ASP A 15 -4.13 -8.44 0.35
CA ASP A 15 -5.46 -8.92 -0.03
C ASP A 15 -6.55 -7.92 0.39
N ALA A 16 -6.46 -7.35 1.59
CA ALA A 16 -7.42 -6.38 2.09
C ALA A 16 -7.42 -5.07 1.27
N VAL A 17 -6.24 -4.54 0.95
CA VAL A 17 -6.14 -3.30 0.16
C VAL A 17 -6.62 -3.53 -1.26
N VAL A 18 -6.26 -4.65 -1.88
CA VAL A 18 -6.77 -5.01 -3.21
C VAL A 18 -8.30 -5.08 -3.22
N GLU A 19 -8.91 -5.78 -2.26
CA GLU A 19 -10.37 -5.89 -2.16
C GLU A 19 -11.02 -4.51 -2.02
N MET A 20 -10.42 -3.62 -1.22
CA MET A 20 -10.92 -2.25 -1.05
C MET A 20 -10.90 -1.45 -2.35
N PHE A 21 -9.85 -1.59 -3.18
CA PHE A 21 -9.75 -0.90 -4.47
C PHE A 21 -10.71 -1.49 -5.51
N GLU A 22 -10.79 -2.82 -5.63
CA GLU A 22 -11.68 -3.50 -6.58
C GLU A 22 -13.16 -3.14 -6.36
N ARG A 23 -13.59 -2.99 -5.09
CA ARG A 23 -14.99 -2.67 -4.76
C ARG A 23 -15.33 -1.18 -4.67
N SER A 24 -14.34 -0.28 -4.75
CA SER A 24 -14.58 1.13 -4.40
C SER A 24 -15.58 1.82 -5.33
N GLU A 25 -15.50 1.55 -6.64
CA GLU A 25 -16.35 2.20 -7.63
C GLU A 25 -17.78 1.67 -7.55
N THR A 26 -17.95 0.35 -7.39
CA THR A 26 -19.27 -0.28 -7.31
C THR A 26 -19.99 0.02 -5.99
N LEU A 27 -19.26 0.04 -4.87
CA LEU A 27 -19.84 0.23 -3.54
C LEU A 27 -20.03 1.71 -3.18
N HIS A 28 -19.15 2.59 -3.66
CA HIS A 28 -19.10 3.99 -3.23
C HIS A 28 -19.12 5.00 -4.39
N GLY A 29 -19.08 4.56 -5.65
CA GLY A 29 -19.06 5.47 -6.80
C GLY A 29 -17.78 6.30 -6.93
N LEU A 30 -16.66 5.84 -6.33
CA LEU A 30 -15.38 6.57 -6.34
C LEU A 30 -14.19 5.67 -6.68
N LYS A 31 -13.11 6.31 -7.14
CA LYS A 31 -11.81 5.67 -7.42
C LYS A 31 -10.76 6.20 -6.47
N TYR A 32 -9.93 5.30 -5.95
CA TYR A 32 -8.77 5.69 -5.18
C TYR A 32 -7.62 6.05 -6.10
N ALA A 33 -7.23 7.32 -6.07
CA ALA A 33 -6.20 7.84 -6.96
C ALA A 33 -4.78 7.47 -6.53
N ASN A 34 -4.55 7.34 -5.22
CA ASN A 34 -3.22 7.17 -4.64
C ASN A 34 -3.24 6.07 -3.60
N TYR A 35 -2.21 5.23 -3.61
CA TYR A 35 -1.85 4.34 -2.51
C TYR A 35 -0.74 4.99 -1.68
N ILE A 36 -0.86 4.99 -0.35
CA ILE A 36 0.16 5.53 0.57
C ILE A 36 0.71 4.38 1.40
N GLY A 37 1.94 3.96 1.13
CA GLY A 37 2.61 2.85 1.82
C GLY A 37 3.83 3.26 2.63
N ASP A 38 4.33 2.35 3.44
CA ASP A 38 5.57 2.48 4.22
C ASP A 38 6.86 2.20 3.43
N GLY A 39 6.71 1.83 2.16
CA GLY A 39 7.79 1.38 1.29
C GLY A 39 7.74 -0.12 0.97
N ASP A 40 6.78 -0.89 1.50
CA ASP A 40 6.51 -2.25 1.00
C ASP A 40 5.92 -2.18 -0.41
N SER A 41 6.61 -2.82 -1.36
CA SER A 41 6.24 -2.84 -2.77
C SER A 41 5.18 -3.89 -3.10
N LYS A 42 4.92 -4.85 -2.21
CA LYS A 42 3.99 -5.97 -2.49
C LYS A 42 2.55 -5.52 -2.63
N THR A 43 2.08 -4.65 -1.74
CA THR A 43 0.70 -4.15 -1.76
C THR A 43 0.42 -3.34 -3.02
N PHE A 44 1.30 -2.39 -3.34
CA PHE A 44 1.16 -1.59 -4.57
C PHE A 44 1.21 -2.46 -5.82
N LYS A 45 2.11 -3.45 -5.86
CA LYS A 45 2.14 -4.42 -6.96
C LYS A 45 0.82 -5.19 -7.07
N GLY A 46 0.24 -5.62 -5.95
CA GLY A 46 -1.07 -6.28 -5.92
C GLY A 46 -2.18 -5.42 -6.53
N ILE A 47 -2.20 -4.12 -6.24
CA ILE A 47 -3.15 -3.18 -6.86
C ILE A 47 -2.93 -3.10 -8.38
N MET A 48 -1.68 -2.97 -8.82
CA MET A 48 -1.34 -2.87 -10.24
C MET A 48 -1.68 -4.14 -11.02
N ASP A 49 -1.35 -5.32 -10.47
CA ASP A 49 -1.61 -6.62 -11.09
C ASP A 49 -3.13 -6.86 -11.27
N LYS A 50 -3.94 -6.28 -10.37
CA LYS A 50 -5.41 -6.38 -10.41
C LYS A 50 -6.07 -5.36 -11.32
N ASN A 51 -5.38 -4.25 -11.60
CA ASN A 51 -5.87 -3.16 -12.43
C ASN A 51 -7.35 -2.79 -12.14
N PRO A 52 -7.67 -2.29 -10.93
CA PRO A 52 -9.05 -2.13 -10.47
C PRO A 52 -9.87 -1.13 -11.30
N TYR A 53 -9.23 -0.33 -12.17
CA TYR A 53 -9.89 0.71 -12.96
C TYR A 53 -9.37 0.71 -14.41
N ASP A 54 -10.26 0.57 -15.40
CA ASP A 54 -9.89 0.38 -16.82
C ASP A 54 -9.07 1.52 -17.45
N ASN A 55 -9.28 2.77 -17.01
CA ASN A 55 -8.66 3.97 -17.60
C ASN A 55 -8.02 4.87 -16.54
N PHE A 56 -7.61 4.28 -15.41
CA PHE A 56 -7.06 5.05 -14.30
C PHE A 56 -5.95 4.27 -13.59
N GLU A 57 -4.73 4.80 -13.59
CA GLU A 57 -3.59 4.20 -12.93
C GLU A 57 -3.40 4.77 -11.51
N VAL A 58 -3.37 3.87 -10.52
CA VAL A 58 -3.16 4.22 -9.12
C VAL A 58 -1.70 4.66 -8.91
N GLN A 59 -1.50 5.81 -8.28
CA GLN A 59 -0.17 6.33 -7.99
C GLN A 59 0.34 5.85 -6.64
N ASN A 60 1.59 5.36 -6.59
CA ASN A 60 2.25 5.02 -5.33
C ASN A 60 2.83 6.28 -4.66
N LYS A 61 2.57 6.45 -3.37
CA LYS A 61 3.14 7.49 -2.53
C LYS A 61 3.74 6.88 -1.29
N GLU A 62 4.85 7.46 -0.83
CA GLU A 62 5.48 7.03 0.41
C GLU A 62 4.92 7.83 1.60
N CYS A 63 4.70 7.15 2.71
CA CYS A 63 4.31 7.75 3.97
C CYS A 63 5.41 8.68 4.49
N ILE A 64 5.05 9.93 4.81
CA ILE A 64 6.00 10.95 5.26
C ILE A 64 6.76 10.52 6.53
N ASP A 65 6.09 9.83 7.46
CA ASP A 65 6.73 9.35 8.68
C ASP A 65 7.80 8.30 8.38
N HIS A 66 7.57 7.45 7.38
CA HIS A 66 8.56 6.47 6.92
C HIS A 66 9.75 7.14 6.22
N VAL A 67 9.48 8.15 5.39
CA VAL A 67 10.51 9.00 4.80
C VAL A 67 11.37 9.63 5.89
N GLN A 68 10.76 10.25 6.90
CA GLN A 68 11.45 10.91 8.01
C GLN A 68 12.29 9.92 8.83
N LYS A 69 11.74 8.76 9.22
CA LYS A 69 12.48 7.71 9.94
C LYS A 69 13.70 7.24 9.16
N ARG A 70 13.53 7.00 7.86
CA ARG A 70 14.61 6.56 6.96
C ARG A 70 15.70 7.62 6.82
N MET A 71 15.32 8.89 6.64
CA MET A 71 16.26 10.02 6.60
C MET A 71 17.02 10.16 7.91
N GLY A 72 16.33 10.15 9.05
CA GLY A 72 16.94 10.26 10.37
C GLY A 72 17.94 9.13 10.66
N THR A 73 17.62 7.89 10.28
CA THR A 73 18.55 6.76 10.43
C THR A 73 19.78 6.90 9.55
N ARG A 74 19.63 7.35 8.30
CA ARG A 74 20.75 7.60 7.39
C ARG A 74 21.68 8.70 7.94
N LEU A 75 21.13 9.80 8.45
CA LEU A 75 21.91 10.89 9.04
C LEU A 75 22.72 10.43 10.26
N ARG A 76 22.10 9.69 11.19
CA ARG A 76 22.80 9.15 12.37
C ARG A 76 23.90 8.15 11.99
N ASN A 77 23.72 7.38 10.92
CA ASN A 77 24.74 6.45 10.45
C ASN A 77 25.92 7.16 9.78
N LEU A 78 25.70 8.35 9.21
CA LEU A 78 26.76 9.20 8.66
C LEU A 78 27.57 9.89 9.76
N GLU A 79 26.94 10.29 10.85
CA GLU A 79 27.64 10.91 11.99
C GLU A 79 28.53 9.90 12.74
N LYS A 80 28.13 8.63 12.78
CA LYS A 80 28.93 7.55 13.37
C LYS A 80 30.10 7.06 12.51
N LYS A 81 30.24 7.58 11.29
CA LYS A 81 31.38 7.31 10.40
C LYS A 81 32.47 8.35 10.62
#